data_AF-A0A966Z0J9-F1
#
_entry.id   AF-A0A966Z0J9-F1
#
_cell.length_a   1.000
_cell.length_b   1.000
_cell.length_c   1.000
_cell.angle_alpha   90.00
_cell.angle_beta   90.00
_cell.angle_gamma   90.00
#
_symmetry.space_group_name_H-M   'P 1'
#
loop_
_entity.id
_entity.type
_entity.pdbx_description
1 polymer ?
#
loop_
_entity_poly.entity_id
_entity_poly.type
_entity_poly.pdbx_seq_one_letter_code
_entity_poly.pdbx_strand_id
1 'polypeptide(L)'
;MLDAMTGSRHRSNKELIGQGLGNLAATVIGGVPGAGTMGATMVNKASGGNSFRSGIFQGIFALIAVLLLTPIIAWVPIASLAALLMVIGWRMIDWHAIELLKHRDTSIDFAIIATVFIVASTFSLIAASAVGVVLAVLLFLTEQIHSSPIRRKSTLAKISSKRIRSADERTLLVKEGDSCVVVELQGSVFFGTTDQLFQSIEADVKKAQFLVLDFHRVQSLDATAGHMIERIQQIIKDRNATLILSRLPSRLPNGRNLKAYIDHIGLHRGNNTKSFEELADAREWVEDEIIRLHKLDLSSSHTLTPADFDLFSDLTQQEAKQLNQAVHRLHFKKSELIYRYGSEGNSLLLIAAGQVRLSLPTKDERRIHLITLGKGQFFGELSFLDRQPHSADAHAAEDVELIAVDRQELADAIGDDTKVMMLIFRKLGLAIADRLRHSNSEIRELKDL
;
A
#
# COMPACT_ATOMS: atom_id res chain seq x y z
N MET A 1 0.91 24.18 -24.85
CA MET A 1 1.37 25.58 -24.68
C MET A 1 0.21 26.57 -24.83
N LEU A 2 -0.50 26.63 -25.97
CA LEU A 2 -1.67 27.50 -26.15
C LEU A 2 -2.77 27.25 -25.08
N ASP A 3 -3.02 25.98 -24.77
CA ASP A 3 -3.88 25.52 -23.66
C ASP A 3 -3.47 26.12 -22.30
N ALA A 4 -2.17 26.10 -22.00
CA ALA A 4 -1.62 26.66 -20.76
C ALA A 4 -1.80 28.19 -20.70
N MET A 5 -1.67 28.88 -21.84
CA MET A 5 -1.88 30.34 -21.92
C MET A 5 -3.35 30.75 -21.90
N THR A 6 -4.26 29.86 -22.30
CA THR A 6 -5.71 30.13 -22.37
C THR A 6 -6.48 29.56 -21.19
N GLY A 7 -5.84 28.77 -20.33
CA GLY A 7 -6.49 28.04 -19.25
C GLY A 7 -7.50 26.99 -19.74
N SER A 8 -7.37 26.55 -21.00
CA SER A 8 -8.32 25.64 -21.64
C SER A 8 -7.64 24.32 -22.03
N ARG A 9 -8.44 23.28 -22.26
CA ARG A 9 -7.96 21.98 -22.74
C ARG A 9 -8.58 21.67 -24.09
N HIS A 10 -7.76 21.60 -25.12
CA HIS A 10 -8.23 21.21 -26.44
C HIS A 10 -8.59 19.71 -26.50
N ARG A 11 -9.38 19.32 -27.49
CA ARG A 11 -9.72 17.91 -27.76
C ARG A 11 -8.82 17.37 -28.87
N SER A 12 -7.81 16.58 -28.52
CA SER A 12 -6.79 16.09 -29.46
C SER A 12 -7.37 15.32 -30.65
N ASN A 13 -8.39 14.48 -30.44
CA ASN A 13 -9.06 13.77 -31.54
C ASN A 13 -9.72 14.72 -32.54
N LYS A 14 -10.31 15.84 -32.06
CA LYS A 14 -10.93 16.83 -32.96
C LYS A 14 -9.87 17.61 -33.74
N GLU A 15 -8.76 17.93 -33.10
CA GLU A 15 -7.63 18.61 -33.75
C GLU A 15 -7.03 17.76 -34.87
N LEU A 16 -6.78 16.47 -34.61
CA LEU A 16 -6.29 15.51 -35.59
C LEU A 16 -7.21 15.39 -36.81
N ILE A 17 -8.53 15.28 -36.59
CA ILE A 17 -9.52 15.26 -37.67
C ILE A 17 -9.50 16.58 -38.44
N GLY A 18 -9.42 17.72 -37.75
CA GLY A 18 -9.36 19.05 -38.36
C GLY A 18 -8.14 19.23 -39.26
N GLN A 19 -6.95 18.84 -38.79
CA GLN A 19 -5.71 18.88 -39.56
C GLN A 19 -5.76 17.92 -40.76
N GLY A 20 -6.30 16.70 -40.57
CA GLY A 20 -6.50 15.74 -41.65
C GLY A 20 -7.40 16.29 -42.76
N LEU A 21 -8.57 16.85 -42.39
CA LEU A 21 -9.48 17.49 -43.34
C LEU A 21 -8.83 18.70 -44.05
N GLY A 22 -8.09 19.52 -43.31
CA GLY A 22 -7.36 20.66 -43.88
C GLY A 22 -6.33 20.24 -44.92
N ASN A 23 -5.56 19.17 -44.64
CA ASN A 23 -4.58 18.63 -45.58
C ASN A 23 -5.21 17.98 -46.80
N LEU A 24 -6.33 17.26 -46.63
CA LEU A 24 -7.10 16.72 -47.77
C LEU A 24 -7.59 17.86 -48.68
N ALA A 25 -8.17 18.92 -48.10
CA ALA A 25 -8.62 20.08 -48.84
C ALA A 25 -7.45 20.77 -49.58
N ALA A 26 -6.30 20.91 -48.92
CA ALA A 26 -5.09 21.46 -49.54
C ALA A 26 -4.63 20.61 -50.73
N THR A 27 -4.58 19.28 -50.59
CA THR A 27 -4.15 18.39 -51.68
C THR A 27 -5.07 18.49 -52.91
N VAL A 28 -6.39 18.60 -52.71
CA VAL A 28 -7.37 18.75 -53.82
C VAL A 28 -7.09 19.99 -54.68
N ILE A 29 -6.56 21.06 -54.09
CA ILE A 29 -6.23 22.31 -54.79
C ILE A 29 -4.75 22.40 -55.18
N GLY A 30 -3.98 21.30 -55.09
CA GLY A 30 -2.54 21.27 -55.41
C GLY A 30 -1.64 21.90 -54.34
N GLY A 31 -2.14 22.07 -53.12
CA GLY A 31 -1.41 22.57 -51.97
C GLY A 31 -0.53 21.52 -51.27
N VAL A 32 0.44 22.00 -50.49
CA VAL A 32 1.38 21.19 -49.71
C VAL A 32 0.78 20.90 -48.31
N PRO A 33 1.05 19.73 -47.71
CA PRO A 33 0.62 19.44 -46.34
C PRO A 33 1.11 20.50 -45.35
N GLY A 34 0.23 20.90 -44.44
CA GLY A 34 0.50 21.87 -43.40
C GLY A 34 0.20 21.32 -42.01
N ALA A 35 0.68 22.04 -41.01
CA ALA A 35 0.40 21.81 -39.60
C ALA A 35 0.21 23.15 -38.88
N GLY A 36 -0.30 23.12 -37.66
CA GLY A 36 -0.42 24.31 -36.84
C GLY A 36 0.95 24.96 -36.58
N THR A 37 1.08 26.26 -36.86
CA THR A 37 2.32 27.02 -36.64
C THR A 37 2.27 27.77 -35.31
N MET A 38 3.21 27.48 -34.40
CA MET A 38 3.25 28.12 -33.08
C MET A 38 3.42 29.65 -33.19
N GLY A 39 4.34 30.13 -34.04
CA GLY A 39 4.64 31.57 -34.17
C GLY A 39 3.42 32.41 -34.57
N ALA A 40 2.75 32.05 -35.66
CA ALA A 40 1.56 32.79 -36.12
C ALA A 40 0.41 32.72 -35.09
N THR A 41 0.25 31.58 -34.42
CA THR A 41 -0.78 31.41 -33.38
C THR A 41 -0.50 32.32 -32.17
N MET A 42 0.76 32.45 -31.76
CA MET A 42 1.18 33.33 -30.67
C MET A 42 0.94 34.80 -31.01
N VAL A 43 1.29 35.22 -32.23
CA VAL A 43 1.02 36.59 -32.69
C VAL A 43 -0.49 36.85 -32.74
N ASN A 44 -1.25 35.93 -33.34
CA ASN A 44 -2.71 36.03 -33.39
C ASN A 44 -3.33 36.19 -32.00
N LYS A 45 -2.88 35.38 -31.02
CA LYS A 45 -3.36 35.45 -29.64
C LYS A 45 -2.95 36.76 -28.96
N ALA A 46 -1.70 37.19 -29.12
CA ALA A 46 -1.19 38.45 -28.59
C ALA A 46 -1.91 39.67 -29.18
N SER A 47 -2.35 39.57 -30.43
CA SER A 47 -3.18 40.57 -31.12
C SER A 47 -4.67 40.49 -30.76
N GLY A 48 -5.07 39.68 -29.76
CA GLY A 48 -6.44 39.58 -29.28
C GLY A 48 -7.31 38.52 -29.97
N GLY A 49 -6.76 37.74 -30.89
CA GLY A 49 -7.46 36.65 -31.56
C GLY A 49 -7.90 35.55 -30.59
N ASN A 50 -9.20 35.26 -30.58
CA ASN A 50 -9.81 34.30 -29.64
C ASN A 50 -10.83 33.34 -30.30
N SER A 51 -10.96 33.37 -31.62
CA SER A 51 -11.95 32.58 -32.37
C SER A 51 -11.34 31.96 -33.63
N PHE A 52 -11.91 30.85 -34.11
CA PHE A 52 -11.54 30.18 -35.36
C PHE A 52 -11.61 31.11 -36.58
N ARG A 53 -12.46 32.16 -36.51
CA ARG A 53 -12.61 33.16 -37.57
C ARG A 53 -11.29 33.85 -37.90
N SER A 54 -10.41 34.05 -36.91
CA SER A 54 -9.11 34.67 -37.16
C SER A 54 -8.25 33.85 -38.13
N GLY A 55 -8.28 32.51 -38.02
CA GLY A 55 -7.59 31.63 -38.97
C GLY A 55 -8.17 31.71 -40.38
N ILE A 56 -9.50 31.85 -40.51
CA ILE A 56 -10.16 32.04 -41.81
C ILE A 56 -9.72 33.38 -42.44
N PHE A 57 -9.76 34.47 -41.68
CA PHE A 57 -9.31 35.78 -42.16
C PHE A 57 -7.84 35.76 -42.54
N GLN A 58 -6.97 35.12 -41.75
CA GLN A 58 -5.56 34.93 -42.08
C GLN A 58 -5.39 34.22 -43.43
N GLY A 59 -6.14 33.13 -43.69
CA GLY A 59 -6.11 32.43 -44.97
C GLY A 59 -6.58 33.28 -46.14
N ILE A 60 -7.68 34.02 -45.97
CA ILE A 60 -8.23 34.93 -46.99
C ILE A 60 -7.24 36.05 -47.30
N PHE A 61 -6.68 36.70 -46.27
CA PHE A 61 -5.70 37.77 -46.47
C PHE A 61 -4.40 37.25 -47.09
N ALA A 62 -3.95 36.04 -46.73
CA ALA A 62 -2.82 35.40 -47.39
C ALA A 62 -3.09 35.16 -48.87
N LEU A 63 -4.29 34.68 -49.23
CA LEU A 63 -4.69 34.49 -50.63
C LEU A 63 -4.73 35.82 -51.39
N ILE A 64 -5.34 36.86 -50.82
CA ILE A 64 -5.40 38.21 -51.43
C ILE A 64 -3.98 38.78 -51.60
N ALA A 65 -3.14 38.65 -50.58
CA ALA A 65 -1.76 39.12 -50.62
C ALA A 65 -0.96 38.43 -51.72
N VAL A 66 -1.09 37.10 -51.87
CA VAL A 66 -0.46 36.38 -52.98
C VAL A 66 -1.00 36.89 -54.32
N LEU A 67 -2.32 36.98 -54.51
CA LEU A 67 -2.89 37.39 -55.80
C LEU A 67 -2.54 38.84 -56.21
N LEU A 68 -2.47 39.78 -55.26
CA LEU A 68 -2.22 41.19 -55.54
C LEU A 68 -0.74 41.60 -55.47
N LEU A 69 0.02 41.02 -54.53
CA LEU A 69 1.38 41.45 -54.21
C LEU A 69 2.46 40.56 -54.83
N THR A 70 2.11 39.50 -55.58
CA THR A 70 3.11 38.65 -56.28
C THR A 70 4.19 39.45 -57.03
N PRO A 71 3.86 40.51 -57.81
CA PRO A 71 4.87 41.29 -58.52
C PRO A 71 5.88 42.00 -57.60
N ILE A 72 5.43 42.40 -56.40
CA ILE A 72 6.27 43.08 -55.39
C ILE A 72 7.10 42.05 -54.62
N ILE A 73 6.51 40.89 -54.28
CA ILE A 73 7.19 39.80 -53.58
C ILE A 73 8.40 39.31 -54.37
N ALA A 74 8.35 39.34 -55.70
CA ALA A 74 9.47 38.97 -56.56
C ALA A 74 10.73 39.83 -56.36
N TRP A 75 10.62 41.02 -55.76
CA TRP A 75 11.75 41.92 -55.48
C TRP A 75 12.38 41.67 -54.10
N VAL A 76 11.83 40.76 -53.29
CA VAL A 76 12.36 40.46 -51.96
C VAL A 76 13.73 39.80 -52.09
N PRO A 77 14.80 40.37 -51.50
CA PRO A 77 16.13 39.78 -51.56
C PRO A 77 16.18 38.43 -50.86
N ILE A 78 16.82 37.44 -51.49
CA ILE A 78 17.03 36.11 -50.91
C ILE A 78 17.80 36.19 -49.58
N ALA A 79 18.71 37.16 -49.46
CA ALA A 79 19.45 37.42 -48.22
C ALA A 79 18.52 37.73 -47.02
N SER A 80 17.42 38.45 -47.24
CA SER A 80 16.42 38.74 -46.20
C SER A 80 15.68 37.47 -45.77
N LEU A 81 15.36 36.58 -46.71
CA LEU A 81 14.75 35.28 -46.42
C LEU A 81 15.72 34.36 -45.65
N ALA A 82 16.99 34.32 -46.05
CA ALA A 82 18.02 33.55 -45.36
C ALA A 82 18.25 34.04 -43.92
N ALA A 83 18.32 35.36 -43.71
CA ALA A 83 18.43 35.94 -42.38
C ALA A 83 17.21 35.59 -41.50
N LEU A 84 16.00 35.64 -42.06
CA LEU A 84 14.79 35.22 -41.38
C LEU A 84 14.85 33.74 -40.96
N LEU A 85 15.25 32.84 -41.88
CA LEU A 85 15.40 31.41 -41.58
C LEU A 85 16.45 31.13 -40.51
N MET A 86 17.58 31.85 -40.51
CA MET A 86 18.59 31.74 -39.46
C MET A 86 18.04 32.13 -38.09
N VAL A 87 17.29 33.23 -38.00
CA VAL A 87 16.67 33.66 -36.73
C VAL A 87 15.63 32.66 -36.26
N ILE A 88 14.83 32.09 -37.17
CA ILE A 88 13.86 31.05 -36.83
C ILE A 88 14.59 29.81 -36.30
N GLY A 89 15.63 29.34 -37.00
CA GLY A 89 16.44 28.19 -36.58
C GLY A 89 17.06 28.40 -35.19
N TRP A 90 17.66 29.57 -34.95
CA TRP A 90 18.23 29.91 -33.64
C TRP A 90 17.18 29.89 -32.52
N ARG A 91 15.97 30.39 -32.78
CA ARG A 91 14.87 30.40 -31.80
C ARG A 91 14.27 29.00 -31.55
N MET A 92 14.45 28.05 -32.46
CA MET A 92 13.96 26.68 -32.30
C MET A 92 14.90 25.79 -31.46
N ILE A 93 16.12 26.24 -31.19
CA ILE A 93 17.06 25.50 -30.32
C ILE A 93 16.57 25.60 -28.87
N ASP A 94 16.23 24.45 -28.29
CA ASP A 94 15.90 24.35 -26.87
C ASP A 94 17.18 24.25 -26.03
N TRP A 95 17.64 25.40 -25.53
CA TRP A 95 18.83 25.48 -24.70
C TRP A 95 18.69 24.76 -23.35
N HIS A 96 17.47 24.49 -22.88
CA HIS A 96 17.25 23.75 -21.62
C HIS A 96 17.57 22.26 -21.76
N ALA A 97 17.49 21.69 -22.98
CA ALA A 97 17.87 20.31 -23.22
C ALA A 97 19.36 20.06 -22.87
N ILE A 98 20.21 21.08 -22.99
CA ILE A 98 21.64 21.01 -22.62
C ILE A 98 21.80 20.91 -21.10
N GLU A 99 20.86 21.43 -20.31
CA GLU A 99 20.93 21.33 -18.85
C GLU A 99 20.75 19.91 -18.34
N LEU A 100 20.15 19.02 -19.13
CA LEU A 100 20.04 17.58 -18.83
C LEU A 100 21.42 16.90 -18.71
N LEU A 101 22.49 17.48 -19.28
CA LEU A 101 23.87 17.01 -19.09
C LEU A 101 24.41 17.25 -17.67
N LYS A 102 23.80 18.15 -16.89
CA LYS A 102 24.33 18.55 -15.56
C LYS A 102 24.08 17.48 -14.49
N HIS A 103 23.08 16.61 -14.67
CA HIS A 103 22.73 15.56 -13.71
C HIS A 103 22.97 14.17 -14.28
N ARG A 104 23.50 13.25 -13.44
CA ARG A 104 23.75 11.86 -13.85
C ARG A 104 22.46 11.12 -14.22
N ASP A 105 21.39 11.39 -13.49
CA ASP A 105 20.11 10.68 -13.66
C ASP A 105 19.43 11.02 -15.00
N THR A 106 19.67 12.20 -15.57
CA THR A 106 19.12 12.65 -16.87
C THR A 106 20.08 12.49 -18.05
N SER A 107 21.26 11.91 -17.82
CA SER A 107 22.28 11.75 -18.88
C SER A 107 21.82 10.79 -19.98
N ILE A 108 21.00 9.80 -19.63
CA ILE A 108 20.42 8.84 -20.58
C ILE A 108 19.40 9.53 -21.50
N ASP A 109 18.57 10.42 -20.96
CA ASP A 109 17.60 11.21 -21.75
C ASP A 109 18.33 12.09 -22.77
N PHE A 110 19.42 12.73 -22.37
CA PHE A 110 20.24 13.52 -23.28
C PHE A 110 20.89 12.66 -24.38
N ALA A 111 21.36 11.45 -24.04
CA ALA A 111 21.93 10.53 -25.02
C ALA A 111 20.92 10.13 -26.11
N ILE A 112 19.64 9.96 -25.75
CA ILE A 112 18.58 9.74 -26.74
C ILE A 112 18.39 10.95 -27.64
N ILE A 113 18.30 12.16 -27.06
CA ILE A 113 18.13 13.39 -27.84
C ILE A 113 19.30 13.54 -28.83
N ALA A 114 20.53 13.34 -28.36
CA ALA A 114 21.73 13.39 -29.21
C ALA A 114 21.69 12.33 -30.32
N THR A 115 21.26 11.11 -30.02
CA THR A 115 21.11 10.03 -31.00
C THR A 115 20.07 10.40 -32.07
N VAL A 116 18.90 10.89 -31.66
CA VAL A 116 17.84 11.34 -32.57
C VAL A 116 18.33 12.50 -33.45
N PHE A 117 19.07 13.46 -32.87
CA PHE A 117 19.67 14.57 -33.61
C PHE A 117 20.67 14.10 -34.66
N ILE A 118 21.57 13.18 -34.30
CA ILE A 118 22.56 12.61 -35.24
C ILE A 118 21.85 11.90 -36.39
N VAL A 119 20.84 11.06 -36.10
CA VAL A 119 20.07 10.35 -37.13
C VAL A 119 19.31 11.33 -38.03
N ALA A 120 18.74 12.39 -37.46
CA ALA A 120 18.02 13.41 -38.23
C ALA A 120 18.94 14.17 -39.20
N SER A 121 20.16 14.47 -38.76
CA SER A 121 21.17 15.20 -39.54
C SER A 121 21.84 14.34 -40.62
N THR A 122 22.03 13.04 -40.36
CA THR A 122 22.76 12.13 -41.27
C THR A 122 21.88 11.33 -42.21
N PHE A 123 20.65 10.97 -41.82
CA PHE A 123 19.76 10.12 -42.61
C PHE A 123 18.47 10.84 -43.02
N SER A 124 17.53 10.98 -42.10
CA SER A 124 16.25 11.66 -42.33
C SER A 124 15.52 11.90 -41.02
N LEU A 125 14.62 12.88 -41.03
CA LEU A 125 13.73 13.17 -39.90
C LEU A 125 12.77 12.00 -39.59
N ILE A 126 12.34 11.26 -40.61
CA ILE A 126 11.45 10.10 -40.46
C ILE A 126 12.17 8.98 -39.70
N ALA A 127 13.40 8.64 -40.12
CA ALA A 127 14.22 7.65 -39.43
C ALA A 127 14.52 8.06 -37.97
N ALA A 128 14.85 9.34 -37.76
CA ALA A 128 15.11 9.88 -36.42
C ALA A 128 13.90 9.74 -35.49
N SER A 129 12.69 10.03 -35.98
CA SER A 129 11.46 9.87 -35.22
C SER A 129 11.22 8.40 -34.84
N ALA A 130 11.41 7.47 -35.77
CA ALA A 130 11.26 6.04 -35.49
C ALA A 130 12.25 5.56 -34.40
N VAL A 131 13.53 5.94 -34.53
CA VAL A 131 14.57 5.61 -33.53
C VAL A 131 14.23 6.21 -32.16
N GLY A 132 13.80 7.48 -32.12
CA GLY A 132 13.42 8.14 -30.87
C GLY A 132 12.25 7.44 -30.16
N VAL A 133 11.22 7.03 -30.90
CA VAL A 133 10.09 6.29 -30.33
C VAL A 133 10.53 4.93 -29.79
N VAL A 134 11.34 4.18 -30.54
CA VAL A 134 11.84 2.87 -30.09
C VAL A 134 12.69 3.00 -28.82
N LEU A 135 13.63 3.96 -28.79
CA LEU A 135 14.46 4.21 -27.61
C LEU A 135 13.63 4.64 -26.40
N ALA A 136 12.64 5.52 -26.59
CA ALA A 136 11.74 5.94 -25.52
C ALA A 136 10.93 4.77 -24.94
N VAL A 137 10.42 3.88 -25.81
CA VAL A 137 9.72 2.65 -25.37
C VAL A 137 10.66 1.73 -24.61
N LEU A 138 11.89 1.54 -25.10
CA LEU A 138 12.88 0.70 -24.41
C LEU A 138 13.25 1.26 -23.03
N LEU A 139 13.48 2.56 -22.89
CA LEU A 139 13.75 3.17 -21.59
C LEU A 139 12.59 2.97 -20.62
N PHE A 140 11.37 3.27 -21.05
CA PHE A 140 10.18 3.08 -20.23
C PHE A 140 10.06 1.63 -19.74
N LEU A 141 10.33 0.65 -20.61
CA LEU A 141 10.35 -0.75 -20.22
C LEU A 141 11.46 -1.06 -19.21
N THR A 142 12.68 -0.54 -19.43
CA THR A 142 13.79 -0.77 -18.48
C THR A 142 13.53 -0.16 -17.12
N GLU A 143 13.00 1.07 -17.05
CA GLU A 143 12.63 1.72 -15.78
C GLU A 143 11.57 0.92 -15.03
N GLN A 144 10.57 0.39 -15.74
CA GLN A 144 9.49 -0.37 -15.14
C GLN A 144 9.93 -1.77 -14.67
N ILE A 145 10.93 -2.38 -15.31
CA ILE A 145 11.48 -3.69 -14.93
C ILE A 145 12.43 -3.59 -13.73
N HIS A 146 13.10 -2.45 -13.54
CA HIS A 146 14.06 -2.28 -12.43
C HIS A 146 13.42 -1.93 -11.08
N SER A 147 12.11 -1.62 -11.04
CA SER A 147 11.42 -1.43 -9.76
C SER A 147 11.25 -2.78 -9.05
N SER A 148 11.91 -2.94 -7.89
CA SER A 148 11.78 -4.15 -7.08
C SER A 148 10.30 -4.40 -6.71
N PRO A 149 9.75 -5.59 -7.06
CA PRO A 149 8.39 -5.95 -6.68
C PRO A 149 8.25 -6.18 -5.17
N ILE A 150 9.37 -6.29 -4.44
CA ILE A 150 9.38 -6.38 -2.97
C ILE A 150 9.63 -5.00 -2.38
N ARG A 151 8.68 -4.55 -1.57
CA ARG A 151 8.83 -3.36 -0.71
C ARG A 151 9.65 -3.69 0.52
N ARG A 152 9.24 -4.75 1.22
CA ARG A 152 9.79 -5.13 2.51
C ARG A 152 9.72 -6.63 2.68
N LYS A 153 10.76 -7.16 3.32
CA LYS A 153 10.83 -8.53 3.78
C LYS A 153 11.09 -8.51 5.28
N SER A 154 10.24 -9.19 6.02
CA SER A 154 10.30 -9.24 7.48
C SER A 154 9.99 -10.65 7.95
N THR A 155 10.31 -10.88 9.21
CA THR A 155 10.21 -12.18 9.85
C THR A 155 9.35 -12.01 11.09
N LEU A 156 8.59 -13.03 11.47
CA LEU A 156 7.66 -12.94 12.60
C LEU A 156 8.37 -12.61 13.92
N ALA A 157 9.66 -12.95 14.06
CA ALA A 157 10.51 -12.54 15.18
C ALA A 157 10.63 -11.01 15.34
N LYS A 158 10.57 -10.25 14.23
CA LYS A 158 10.65 -8.79 14.21
C LYS A 158 9.29 -8.12 14.23
N ILE A 159 8.29 -8.78 13.67
CA ILE A 159 6.94 -8.25 13.51
C ILE A 159 5.94 -9.21 14.17
N SER A 160 5.72 -9.05 15.48
CA SER A 160 4.70 -9.80 16.23
C SER A 160 3.28 -9.27 15.98
N SER A 161 2.28 -10.14 15.90
CA SER A 161 0.88 -9.69 15.79
C SER A 161 0.48 -8.82 16.98
N LYS A 162 -0.68 -8.18 16.84
CA LYS A 162 -1.27 -7.36 17.89
C LYS A 162 -1.80 -8.17 19.07
N ARG A 163 -1.82 -9.51 18.97
CA ARG A 163 -2.27 -10.39 20.05
C ARG A 163 -1.21 -10.41 21.15
N ILE A 164 -1.58 -10.02 22.36
CA ILE A 164 -0.70 -10.22 23.51
C ILE A 164 -0.60 -11.72 23.76
N ARG A 165 0.59 -12.19 24.10
CA ARG A 165 0.87 -13.60 24.40
C ARG A 165 1.50 -13.72 25.77
N SER A 166 1.42 -14.90 26.38
CA SER A 166 2.15 -15.17 27.63
C SER A 166 3.66 -15.05 27.42
N ALA A 167 4.42 -14.93 28.51
CA ALA A 167 5.89 -14.87 28.43
C ALA A 167 6.49 -16.10 27.74
N ASP A 168 5.93 -17.29 27.99
CA ASP A 168 6.37 -18.55 27.39
C ASP A 168 6.08 -18.60 25.88
N GLU A 169 4.86 -18.20 25.49
CA GLU A 169 4.45 -18.11 24.09
C GLU A 169 5.30 -17.08 23.33
N ARG A 170 5.59 -15.93 23.95
CA ARG A 170 6.43 -14.90 23.33
C ARG A 170 7.86 -15.41 23.12
N THR A 171 8.42 -16.10 24.10
CA THR A 171 9.77 -16.69 23.99
C THR A 171 9.81 -17.73 22.88
N LEU A 172 8.77 -18.55 22.76
CA LEU A 172 8.60 -19.49 21.66
C LEU A 172 8.53 -18.78 20.30
N LEU A 173 7.69 -17.75 20.17
CA LEU A 173 7.54 -17.01 18.91
C LEU A 173 8.79 -16.24 18.48
N VAL A 174 9.61 -15.80 19.43
CA VAL A 174 10.93 -15.21 19.11
C VAL A 174 11.88 -16.29 18.59
N LYS A 175 11.88 -17.47 19.20
CA LYS A 175 12.72 -18.61 18.79
C LYS A 175 12.32 -19.17 17.42
N GLU A 176 11.03 -19.32 17.18
CA GLU A 176 10.43 -19.87 15.94
C GLU A 176 10.05 -18.78 14.94
N GLY A 177 10.36 -17.52 15.24
CA GLY A 177 9.92 -16.41 14.41
C GLY A 177 10.55 -16.44 13.02
N ASP A 178 11.77 -16.96 12.90
CA ASP A 178 12.49 -17.20 11.63
C ASP A 178 11.82 -18.24 10.73
N SER A 179 10.94 -19.06 11.28
CA SER A 179 10.14 -20.06 10.56
C SER A 179 9.02 -19.42 9.73
N CYS A 180 8.72 -18.13 9.94
CA CYS A 180 7.73 -17.37 9.17
C CYS A 180 8.33 -16.14 8.50
N VAL A 181 8.21 -16.07 7.17
CA VAL A 181 8.68 -14.95 6.36
C VAL A 181 7.48 -14.21 5.76
N VAL A 182 7.46 -12.90 5.95
CA VAL A 182 6.46 -11.99 5.40
C VAL A 182 7.10 -11.14 4.30
N VAL A 183 6.50 -11.19 3.11
CA VAL A 183 6.94 -10.47 1.93
C VAL A 183 5.84 -9.50 1.51
N GLU A 184 6.12 -8.21 1.63
CA GLU A 184 5.22 -7.15 1.19
C GLU A 184 5.54 -6.76 -0.25
N LEU A 185 4.58 -7.02 -1.14
CA LEU A 185 4.69 -6.74 -2.56
C LEU A 185 4.22 -5.34 -2.89
N GLN A 186 4.79 -4.75 -3.94
CA GLN A 186 4.42 -3.43 -4.44
C GLN A 186 4.52 -3.32 -5.95
N GLY A 187 3.83 -2.32 -6.50
CA GLY A 187 3.92 -1.98 -7.91
C GLY A 187 3.16 -2.96 -8.80
N SER A 188 3.72 -3.29 -9.95
CA SER A 188 3.11 -4.22 -10.90
C SER A 188 3.85 -5.56 -10.89
N VAL A 189 3.13 -6.64 -10.59
CA VAL A 189 3.67 -8.00 -10.64
C VAL A 189 3.27 -8.58 -12.00
N PHE A 190 4.21 -8.55 -12.94
CA PHE A 190 3.99 -9.02 -14.31
C PHE A 190 5.20 -9.83 -14.79
N PHE A 191 5.14 -10.38 -16.01
CA PHE A 191 6.20 -11.19 -16.60
C PHE A 191 7.63 -10.64 -16.35
N GLY A 192 7.84 -9.33 -16.51
CA GLY A 192 9.15 -8.70 -16.32
C GLY A 192 9.67 -8.62 -14.89
N THR A 193 8.80 -8.71 -13.87
CA THR A 193 9.18 -8.64 -12.45
C THR A 193 9.05 -9.98 -11.72
N THR A 194 8.41 -10.97 -12.36
CA THR A 194 8.08 -12.26 -11.74
C THR A 194 9.34 -13.08 -11.42
N ASP A 195 10.32 -13.11 -12.32
CA ASP A 195 11.60 -13.81 -12.07
C ASP A 195 12.43 -13.14 -10.98
N GLN A 196 12.49 -11.81 -10.98
CA GLN A 196 13.18 -11.06 -9.92
C GLN A 196 12.55 -11.32 -8.55
N LEU A 197 11.22 -11.29 -8.48
CA LEU A 197 10.48 -11.65 -7.27
C LEU A 197 10.85 -13.06 -6.82
N PHE A 198 10.75 -14.05 -7.70
CA PHE A 198 11.05 -15.44 -7.36
C PHE A 198 12.50 -15.61 -6.86
N GLN A 199 13.49 -15.07 -7.56
CA GLN A 199 14.90 -15.14 -7.16
C GLN A 199 15.15 -14.51 -5.78
N SER A 200 14.51 -13.38 -5.51
CA SER A 200 14.68 -12.66 -4.24
C SER A 200 14.06 -13.37 -3.03
N ILE A 201 13.05 -14.22 -3.23
CA ILE A 201 12.40 -15.01 -2.17
C ILE A 201 12.77 -16.49 -2.21
N GLU A 202 13.54 -16.95 -3.20
CA GLU A 202 13.82 -18.38 -3.42
C GLU A 202 14.45 -19.03 -2.19
N ALA A 203 15.38 -18.33 -1.54
CA ALA A 203 16.01 -18.81 -0.31
C ALA A 203 15.02 -18.97 0.85
N ASP A 204 13.99 -18.13 0.92
CA ASP A 204 12.97 -18.15 1.97
C ASP A 204 11.88 -19.16 1.70
N VAL A 205 11.45 -19.27 0.44
CA VAL A 205 10.57 -20.35 -0.01
C VAL A 205 11.21 -21.71 0.33
N LYS A 206 12.55 -21.79 0.33
CA LYS A 206 13.32 -22.98 0.72
C LYS A 206 13.60 -23.12 2.22
N LYS A 207 13.14 -22.23 3.10
CA LYS A 207 13.46 -22.31 4.53
C LYS A 207 12.25 -22.11 5.44
N ALA A 208 11.32 -21.25 5.04
CA ALA A 208 10.17 -20.88 5.83
C ALA A 208 9.14 -22.02 5.91
N GLN A 209 8.64 -22.28 7.11
CA GLN A 209 7.46 -23.11 7.35
C GLN A 209 6.18 -22.36 6.98
N PHE A 210 6.19 -21.04 7.12
CA PHE A 210 5.08 -20.15 6.75
C PHE A 210 5.60 -19.03 5.85
N LEU A 211 5.03 -18.87 4.66
CA LEU A 211 5.33 -17.76 3.76
C LEU A 211 4.08 -16.89 3.58
N VAL A 212 4.15 -15.63 3.99
CA VAL A 212 3.07 -14.66 3.81
C VAL A 212 3.43 -13.72 2.65
N LEU A 213 2.59 -13.69 1.62
CA LEU A 213 2.66 -12.73 0.53
C LEU A 213 1.55 -11.69 0.70
N ASP A 214 1.92 -10.42 0.85
CA ASP A 214 0.98 -9.32 1.03
C ASP A 214 0.84 -8.45 -0.22
N PHE A 215 -0.40 -8.27 -0.69
CA PHE A 215 -0.72 -7.64 -1.98
C PHE A 215 -1.23 -6.20 -1.86
N HIS A 216 -1.15 -5.57 -0.68
CA HIS A 216 -1.78 -4.27 -0.42
C HIS A 216 -1.41 -3.16 -1.41
N ARG A 217 -0.14 -3.14 -1.86
CA ARG A 217 0.40 -2.09 -2.74
C ARG A 217 0.60 -2.59 -4.17
N VAL A 218 0.04 -3.75 -4.52
CA VAL A 218 0.10 -4.29 -5.87
C VAL A 218 -1.01 -3.64 -6.70
N GLN A 219 -0.60 -2.93 -7.75
CA GLN A 219 -1.49 -2.18 -8.63
C GLN A 219 -2.00 -3.04 -9.79
N SER A 220 -1.19 -3.97 -10.29
CA SER A 220 -1.56 -4.84 -11.39
C SER A 220 -0.92 -6.23 -11.26
N LEU A 221 -1.65 -7.26 -11.73
CA LEU A 221 -1.16 -8.62 -11.91
C LEU A 221 -1.51 -9.11 -13.32
N ASP A 222 -0.59 -9.84 -13.95
CA ASP A 222 -0.83 -10.54 -15.21
C ASP A 222 -0.99 -12.06 -15.00
N ALA A 223 -1.17 -12.82 -16.09
CA ALA A 223 -1.31 -14.27 -16.03
C ALA A 223 -0.02 -14.97 -15.52
N THR A 224 1.14 -14.40 -15.87
CA THR A 224 2.46 -14.90 -15.45
C THR A 224 2.64 -14.86 -13.94
N ALA A 225 2.16 -13.80 -13.30
CA ALA A 225 2.18 -13.68 -11.85
C ALA A 225 1.43 -14.83 -11.16
N GLY A 226 0.33 -15.31 -11.74
CA GLY A 226 -0.38 -16.48 -11.22
C GLY A 226 0.44 -17.77 -11.31
N HIS A 227 1.09 -18.02 -12.44
CA HIS A 227 1.97 -19.19 -12.60
C HIS A 227 3.15 -19.18 -11.62
N MET A 228 3.65 -18.00 -11.26
CA MET A 228 4.66 -17.88 -10.21
C MET A 228 4.11 -18.20 -8.82
N ILE A 229 2.91 -17.74 -8.49
CA ILE A 229 2.24 -18.11 -7.23
C ILE A 229 1.98 -19.63 -7.18
N GLU A 230 1.55 -20.25 -8.29
CA GLU A 230 1.42 -21.71 -8.42
C GLU A 230 2.75 -22.41 -8.17
N ARG A 231 3.83 -21.93 -8.77
CA ARG A 231 5.17 -22.49 -8.59
C ARG A 231 5.62 -22.39 -7.13
N ILE A 232 5.41 -21.25 -6.48
CA ILE A 232 5.70 -21.08 -5.05
C ILE A 232 4.86 -22.06 -4.22
N GLN A 233 3.57 -22.19 -4.53
CA GLN A 233 2.67 -23.10 -3.84
C GLN A 233 3.15 -24.56 -3.94
N GLN A 234 3.58 -25.00 -5.13
CA GLN A 234 4.13 -26.34 -5.32
C GLN A 234 5.37 -26.59 -4.46
N ILE A 235 6.33 -25.67 -4.48
CA ILE A 235 7.57 -25.79 -3.69
C ILE A 235 7.26 -25.82 -2.18
N ILE A 236 6.32 -25.00 -1.72
CA ILE A 236 5.88 -24.97 -0.32
C ILE A 236 5.16 -26.27 0.07
N LYS A 237 4.32 -26.79 -0.82
CA LYS A 237 3.56 -28.03 -0.62
C LYS A 237 4.49 -29.23 -0.46
N ASP A 238 5.53 -29.34 -1.28
CA ASP A 238 6.50 -30.43 -1.22
C ASP A 238 7.25 -30.50 0.13
N ARG A 239 7.20 -29.42 0.92
CA ARG A 239 7.85 -29.30 2.22
C ARG A 239 6.89 -29.33 3.41
N ASN A 240 5.59 -29.54 3.18
CA ASN A 240 4.55 -29.38 4.20
C ASN A 240 4.55 -27.99 4.87
N ALA A 241 5.04 -26.96 4.19
CA ALA A 241 4.92 -25.58 4.61
C ALA A 241 3.56 -25.00 4.19
N THR A 242 3.21 -23.82 4.70
CA THR A 242 1.94 -23.12 4.39
C THR A 242 2.19 -21.80 3.68
N LEU A 243 1.54 -21.60 2.53
CA LEU A 243 1.50 -20.33 1.80
C LEU A 243 0.30 -19.50 2.26
N ILE A 244 0.51 -18.23 2.53
CA ILE A 244 -0.52 -17.33 3.02
C ILE A 244 -0.58 -16.11 2.11
N LEU A 245 -1.76 -15.81 1.59
CA LEU A 245 -2.03 -14.66 0.73
C LEU A 245 -2.83 -13.63 1.52
N SER A 246 -2.31 -12.41 1.66
CA SER A 246 -2.96 -11.31 2.39
C SER A 246 -3.36 -10.19 1.44
N ARG A 247 -4.53 -9.57 1.67
CA ARG A 247 -5.02 -8.38 0.95
C ARG A 247 -5.07 -8.56 -0.56
N LEU A 248 -5.53 -9.72 -1.00
CA LEU A 248 -5.59 -10.06 -2.41
C LEU A 248 -6.69 -9.24 -3.12
N PRO A 249 -6.37 -8.44 -4.16
CA PRO A 249 -7.36 -7.57 -4.79
C PRO A 249 -8.43 -8.37 -5.54
N SER A 250 -9.71 -8.03 -5.30
CA SER A 250 -10.86 -8.67 -5.95
C SER A 250 -10.97 -8.33 -7.44
N ARG A 251 -10.54 -7.13 -7.82
CA ARG A 251 -10.52 -6.63 -9.20
C ARG A 251 -9.26 -5.80 -9.42
N LEU A 252 -8.59 -6.04 -10.53
CA LEU A 252 -7.44 -5.25 -10.96
C LEU A 252 -7.93 -4.03 -11.79
N PRO A 253 -7.15 -2.95 -11.89
CA PRO A 253 -7.49 -1.76 -12.68
C PRO A 253 -7.75 -2.05 -14.17
N ASN A 254 -7.23 -3.18 -14.68
CA ASN A 254 -7.48 -3.68 -16.03
C ASN A 254 -8.82 -4.45 -16.18
N GLY A 255 -9.65 -4.50 -15.13
CA GLY A 255 -10.96 -5.15 -15.13
C GLY A 255 -10.94 -6.66 -14.90
N ARG A 256 -9.78 -7.29 -14.76
CA ARG A 256 -9.67 -8.74 -14.51
C ARG A 256 -10.01 -9.08 -13.06
N ASN A 257 -10.81 -10.14 -12.87
CA ASN A 257 -11.18 -10.67 -11.57
C ASN A 257 -10.12 -11.68 -11.11
N LEU A 258 -9.18 -11.22 -10.30
CA LEU A 258 -8.06 -12.04 -9.83
C LEU A 258 -8.52 -13.12 -8.86
N LYS A 259 -9.56 -12.87 -8.07
CA LYS A 259 -10.15 -13.86 -7.17
C LYS A 259 -10.66 -15.07 -7.97
N ALA A 260 -11.38 -14.81 -9.06
CA ALA A 260 -11.83 -15.87 -9.97
C ALA A 260 -10.67 -16.64 -10.63
N TYR A 261 -9.55 -15.97 -10.94
CA TYR A 261 -8.37 -16.63 -11.50
C TYR A 261 -7.68 -17.54 -10.48
N ILE A 262 -7.52 -17.08 -9.24
CA ILE A 262 -6.97 -17.86 -8.12
C ILE A 262 -7.88 -19.05 -7.75
N ASP A 263 -9.20 -18.82 -7.78
CA ASP A 263 -10.19 -19.88 -7.60
C ASP A 263 -10.10 -20.94 -8.70
N HIS A 264 -9.86 -20.53 -9.96
CA HIS A 264 -9.72 -21.41 -11.11
C HIS A 264 -8.44 -22.24 -11.08
N ILE A 265 -7.36 -21.65 -10.58
CA ILE A 265 -6.06 -22.30 -10.36
C ILE A 265 -6.12 -23.32 -9.21
N GLY A 266 -7.16 -23.30 -8.36
CA GLY A 266 -7.32 -24.25 -7.27
C GLY A 266 -6.43 -23.95 -6.06
N LEU A 267 -5.93 -22.72 -5.94
CA LEU A 267 -5.13 -22.25 -4.79
C LEU A 267 -5.88 -22.40 -3.45
N HIS A 268 -7.20 -22.49 -3.46
CA HIS A 268 -8.03 -22.75 -2.26
C HIS A 268 -8.27 -24.23 -1.93
N ARG A 269 -7.87 -25.18 -2.79
CA ARG A 269 -8.21 -26.61 -2.61
C ARG A 269 -7.17 -27.43 -1.84
N GLY A 270 -6.06 -26.83 -1.44
CA GLY A 270 -5.04 -27.50 -0.61
C GLY A 270 -5.05 -27.00 0.83
N ASN A 271 -4.86 -27.91 1.80
CA ASN A 271 -4.71 -27.56 3.23
C ASN A 271 -3.56 -26.57 3.51
N ASN A 272 -2.63 -26.41 2.57
CA ASN A 272 -1.37 -25.67 2.71
C ASN A 272 -1.43 -24.24 2.14
N THR A 273 -2.61 -23.74 1.77
CA THR A 273 -2.76 -22.36 1.30
C THR A 273 -3.94 -21.67 1.97
N LYS A 274 -3.70 -20.48 2.53
CA LYS A 274 -4.72 -19.68 3.22
C LYS A 274 -4.76 -18.25 2.68
N SER A 275 -5.95 -17.66 2.65
CA SER A 275 -6.13 -16.26 2.27
C SER A 275 -6.71 -15.47 3.44
N PHE A 276 -6.21 -14.26 3.64
CA PHE A 276 -6.74 -13.31 4.63
C PHE A 276 -7.01 -11.96 3.97
N GLU A 277 -8.05 -11.27 4.44
CA GLU A 277 -8.37 -9.93 3.98
C GLU A 277 -7.37 -8.90 4.51
N GLU A 278 -6.75 -9.14 5.67
CA GLU A 278 -5.78 -8.25 6.30
C GLU A 278 -4.50 -9.00 6.70
N LEU A 279 -3.37 -8.28 6.65
CA LEU A 279 -2.06 -8.83 7.04
C LEU A 279 -1.99 -9.13 8.55
N ALA A 280 -2.72 -8.37 9.36
CA ALA A 280 -2.77 -8.58 10.81
C ALA A 280 -3.38 -9.94 11.15
N ASP A 281 -4.50 -10.30 10.52
CA ASP A 281 -5.17 -11.59 10.73
C ASP A 281 -4.29 -12.76 10.26
N ALA A 282 -3.58 -12.58 9.13
CA ALA A 282 -2.62 -13.58 8.64
C ALA A 282 -1.50 -13.84 9.65
N ARG A 283 -0.93 -12.79 10.25
CA ARG A 283 0.14 -12.90 11.26
C ARG A 283 -0.35 -13.53 12.55
N GLU A 284 -1.52 -13.11 13.03
CA GLU A 284 -2.15 -13.69 14.22
C GLU A 284 -2.39 -15.19 14.03
N TRP A 285 -2.92 -15.59 12.87
CA TRP A 285 -3.14 -17.00 12.54
C TRP A 285 -1.84 -17.81 12.51
N VAL A 286 -0.76 -17.28 11.92
CA VAL A 286 0.54 -17.99 11.89
C VAL A 286 1.09 -18.21 13.29
N GLU A 287 1.05 -17.19 14.14
CA GLU A 287 1.54 -17.30 15.51
C GLU A 287 0.72 -18.30 16.32
N ASP A 288 -0.60 -18.29 16.15
CA ASP A 288 -1.48 -19.28 16.78
C ASP A 288 -1.18 -20.70 16.31
N GLU A 289 -0.87 -20.87 15.02
CA GLU A 289 -0.49 -22.14 14.44
C GLU A 289 0.87 -22.62 14.97
N ILE A 290 1.87 -21.74 15.06
CA ILE A 290 3.18 -22.04 15.67
C ILE A 290 2.99 -22.47 17.13
N ILE A 291 2.19 -21.71 17.89
CA ILE A 291 1.89 -22.03 19.28
C ILE A 291 1.15 -23.35 19.37
N ARG A 292 0.14 -23.61 18.53
CA ARG A 292 -0.63 -24.86 18.52
C ARG A 292 0.26 -26.06 18.27
N LEU A 293 1.14 -25.98 17.26
CA LEU A 293 2.09 -27.04 16.92
C LEU A 293 3.04 -27.36 18.08
N HIS A 294 3.39 -26.36 18.91
CA HIS A 294 4.25 -26.54 20.09
C HIS A 294 3.48 -26.86 21.38
N LYS A 295 2.23 -26.40 21.55
CA LYS A 295 1.36 -26.67 22.71
C LYS A 295 0.65 -28.01 22.62
N LEU A 296 0.68 -28.67 21.47
CA LEU A 296 0.32 -30.09 21.36
C LEU A 296 1.19 -31.00 22.26
N ASP A 297 2.30 -30.48 22.83
CA ASP A 297 3.10 -31.14 23.87
C ASP A 297 2.74 -30.75 25.32
N LEU A 298 1.93 -29.71 25.56
CA LEU A 298 1.66 -29.17 26.90
C LEU A 298 0.17 -28.81 27.06
N SER A 299 -0.67 -29.85 27.15
CA SER A 299 -2.09 -29.68 27.43
C SER A 299 -2.34 -29.59 28.95
N SER A 300 -2.62 -28.40 29.49
CA SER A 300 -3.31 -28.27 30.78
C SER A 300 -4.63 -27.48 30.60
N SER A 301 -5.72 -28.25 30.56
CA SER A 301 -7.11 -27.78 30.52
C SER A 301 -7.59 -27.34 31.90
N HIS A 302 -6.89 -26.41 32.55
CA HIS A 302 -7.35 -25.82 33.80
C HIS A 302 -7.77 -24.36 33.59
N THR A 303 -9.02 -24.02 33.93
CA THR A 303 -9.49 -22.65 34.07
C THR A 303 -8.63 -21.92 35.10
N LEU A 304 -8.13 -20.73 34.76
CA LEU A 304 -7.30 -19.97 35.69
C LEU A 304 -8.13 -19.49 36.89
N THR A 305 -7.51 -19.54 38.06
CA THR A 305 -7.95 -18.83 39.25
C THR A 305 -7.30 -17.43 39.28
N PRO A 306 -7.84 -16.48 40.06
CA PRO A 306 -7.22 -15.15 40.23
C PRO A 306 -5.73 -15.21 40.60
N ALA A 307 -5.32 -16.20 41.41
CA ALA A 307 -3.92 -16.37 41.82
C ALA A 307 -2.96 -16.72 40.65
N ASP A 308 -3.49 -17.23 39.53
CA ASP A 308 -2.67 -17.62 38.37
C ASP A 308 -2.32 -16.44 37.45
N PHE A 309 -2.90 -15.26 37.69
CA PHE A 309 -2.58 -14.05 36.92
C PHE A 309 -1.36 -13.37 37.53
N ASP A 310 -0.38 -12.99 36.69
CA ASP A 310 0.84 -12.25 37.11
C ASP A 310 0.52 -10.93 37.85
N LEU A 311 -0.68 -10.41 37.66
CA LEU A 311 -1.20 -9.26 38.38
C LEU A 311 -1.25 -9.49 39.90
N PHE A 312 -1.49 -10.73 40.34
CA PHE A 312 -1.69 -11.13 41.73
C PHE A 312 -0.59 -12.09 42.23
N SER A 313 0.51 -12.26 41.48
CA SER A 313 1.61 -13.17 41.83
C SER A 313 2.27 -12.86 43.18
N ASP A 314 2.23 -11.59 43.58
CA ASP A 314 2.91 -11.08 44.76
C ASP A 314 2.01 -11.10 46.01
N LEU A 315 0.77 -11.61 45.91
CA LEU A 315 -0.17 -11.71 47.02
C LEU A 315 0.16 -12.89 47.94
N THR A 316 -0.07 -12.70 49.24
CA THR A 316 -0.03 -13.82 50.19
C THR A 316 -1.21 -14.77 49.98
N GLN A 317 -1.12 -16.01 50.47
CA GLN A 317 -2.22 -16.98 50.36
C GLN A 317 -3.53 -16.50 51.02
N GLN A 318 -3.43 -15.66 52.06
CA GLN A 318 -4.58 -15.10 52.76
C GLN A 318 -5.24 -13.99 51.93
N GLU A 319 -4.46 -13.10 51.33
CA GLU A 319 -4.92 -12.05 50.42
C GLU A 319 -5.55 -12.64 49.16
N ALA A 320 -4.94 -13.67 48.57
CA ALA A 320 -5.49 -14.36 47.40
C ALA A 320 -6.85 -15.01 47.70
N LYS A 321 -7.05 -15.51 48.94
CA LYS A 321 -8.32 -16.08 49.39
C LYS A 321 -9.40 -15.01 49.55
N GLN A 322 -9.05 -13.83 50.07
CA GLN A 322 -9.95 -12.69 50.17
C GLN A 322 -10.34 -12.14 48.79
N LEU A 323 -9.36 -12.02 47.89
CA LEU A 323 -9.61 -11.63 46.51
C LEU A 323 -10.56 -12.62 45.81
N ASN A 324 -10.37 -13.93 45.99
CA ASN A 324 -11.27 -14.95 45.44
C ASN A 324 -12.73 -14.83 45.90
N GLN A 325 -12.99 -14.19 47.04
CA GLN A 325 -14.34 -13.95 47.54
C GLN A 325 -14.97 -12.66 46.99
N ALA A 326 -14.16 -11.78 46.41
CA ALA A 326 -14.54 -10.46 45.90
C ALA A 326 -14.52 -10.37 44.37
N VAL A 327 -14.60 -11.51 43.69
CA VAL A 327 -14.62 -11.58 42.22
C VAL A 327 -15.88 -12.25 41.70
N HIS A 328 -16.38 -11.74 40.57
CA HIS A 328 -17.54 -12.30 39.88
C HIS A 328 -17.11 -13.03 38.62
N ARG A 329 -17.60 -14.25 38.41
CA ARG A 329 -17.37 -14.98 37.16
C ARG A 329 -18.44 -14.64 36.15
N LEU A 330 -18.03 -14.18 34.98
CA LEU A 330 -18.91 -13.85 33.87
C LEU A 330 -18.63 -14.80 32.71
N HIS A 331 -19.69 -15.24 32.03
CA HIS A 331 -19.58 -16.12 30.87
C HIS A 331 -20.23 -15.44 29.66
N PHE A 332 -19.51 -15.45 28.54
CA PHE A 332 -19.96 -14.87 27.27
C PHE A 332 -19.80 -15.90 26.17
N LYS A 333 -20.80 -16.01 25.30
CA LYS A 333 -20.72 -16.85 24.10
C LYS A 333 -19.94 -16.15 23.00
N LYS A 334 -19.40 -16.93 22.06
CA LYS A 334 -18.76 -16.38 20.86
C LYS A 334 -19.61 -15.28 20.20
N SER A 335 -18.95 -14.18 19.86
CA SER A 335 -19.50 -12.95 19.24
C SER A 335 -20.40 -12.09 20.13
N GLU A 336 -20.56 -12.44 21.41
CA GLU A 336 -21.32 -11.63 22.36
C GLU A 336 -20.55 -10.34 22.74
N LEU A 337 -21.29 -9.25 22.95
CA LEU A 337 -20.73 -7.96 23.37
C LEU A 337 -20.55 -7.96 24.89
N ILE A 338 -19.33 -7.70 25.34
CA ILE A 338 -18.99 -7.63 26.77
C ILE A 338 -19.26 -6.22 27.30
N TYR A 339 -18.70 -5.20 26.65
CA TYR A 339 -19.02 -3.80 26.90
C TYR A 339 -18.84 -2.96 25.63
N ARG A 340 -19.47 -1.78 25.60
CA ARG A 340 -19.45 -0.85 24.46
C ARG A 340 -18.54 0.33 24.72
N TYR A 341 -17.92 0.84 23.66
CA TYR A 341 -17.24 2.14 23.65
C TYR A 341 -18.14 3.22 24.26
N GLY A 342 -17.60 3.98 25.21
CA GLY A 342 -18.31 5.06 25.89
C GLY A 342 -19.28 4.60 26.98
N SER A 343 -19.42 3.30 27.25
CA SER A 343 -20.17 2.84 28.42
C SER A 343 -19.35 3.03 29.68
N GLU A 344 -20.00 3.30 30.81
CA GLU A 344 -19.34 3.34 32.10
C GLU A 344 -18.81 1.94 32.48
N GLY A 345 -17.70 1.92 33.22
CA GLY A 345 -17.05 0.70 33.70
C GLY A 345 -16.16 0.99 34.89
N ASN A 346 -16.29 0.17 35.94
CA ASN A 346 -15.48 0.27 37.16
C ASN A 346 -14.77 -1.04 37.50
N SER A 347 -14.79 -2.02 36.60
CA SER A 347 -14.32 -3.37 36.86
C SER A 347 -13.13 -3.72 35.97
N LEU A 348 -12.14 -4.38 36.55
CA LEU A 348 -11.05 -5.01 35.83
C LEU A 348 -11.48 -6.43 35.42
N LEU A 349 -11.35 -6.76 34.14
CA LEU A 349 -11.80 -8.04 33.59
C LEU A 349 -10.60 -8.92 33.25
N LEU A 350 -10.47 -10.04 33.94
CA LEU A 350 -9.41 -11.04 33.74
C LEU A 350 -9.96 -12.19 32.88
N ILE A 351 -9.18 -12.67 31.91
CA ILE A 351 -9.60 -13.73 30.98
C ILE A 351 -9.15 -15.09 31.53
N ALA A 352 -10.07 -15.82 32.15
CA ALA A 352 -9.79 -17.14 32.73
C ALA A 352 -9.78 -18.25 31.68
N ALA A 353 -10.62 -18.12 30.64
CA ALA A 353 -10.64 -18.97 29.46
C ALA A 353 -11.20 -18.20 28.25
N GLY A 354 -10.79 -18.58 27.05
CA GLY A 354 -11.25 -17.95 25.80
C GLY A 354 -10.42 -16.75 25.35
N GLN A 355 -10.98 -15.97 24.42
CA GLN A 355 -10.38 -14.79 23.80
C GLN A 355 -11.36 -13.64 23.64
N VAL A 356 -10.89 -12.42 23.88
CA VAL A 356 -11.65 -11.17 23.76
C VAL A 356 -11.01 -10.27 22.72
N ARG A 357 -11.84 -9.75 21.80
CA ARG A 357 -11.44 -8.81 20.75
C ARG A 357 -11.83 -7.38 21.14
N LEU A 358 -10.85 -6.48 21.22
CA LEU A 358 -11.09 -5.04 21.38
C LEU A 358 -11.06 -4.33 20.02
N SER A 359 -12.02 -3.45 19.80
CA SER A 359 -12.13 -2.68 18.55
C SER A 359 -12.64 -1.27 18.77
N LEU A 360 -12.17 -0.32 17.95
CA LEU A 360 -12.72 1.04 17.90
C LEU A 360 -13.82 1.14 16.83
N PRO A 361 -14.99 1.73 17.16
CA PRO A 361 -15.97 2.09 16.16
C PRO A 361 -15.44 3.24 15.28
N THR A 362 -15.70 3.18 13.97
CA THR A 362 -15.45 4.30 13.04
C THR A 362 -16.76 4.89 12.51
N LYS A 363 -16.67 6.06 11.86
CA LYS A 363 -17.83 6.77 11.30
C LYS A 363 -18.57 6.00 10.19
N ASP A 364 -17.91 5.04 9.53
CA ASP A 364 -18.46 4.30 8.38
C ASP A 364 -18.91 2.87 8.75
N GLU A 365 -19.33 2.63 9.99
CA GLU A 365 -19.69 1.30 10.56
C GLU A 365 -18.59 0.23 10.54
N ARG A 366 -17.42 0.53 9.97
CA ARG A 366 -16.23 -0.32 10.06
C ARG A 366 -15.67 -0.27 11.48
N ARG A 367 -15.12 -1.39 11.95
CA ARG A 367 -14.48 -1.50 13.25
C ARG A 367 -12.98 -1.64 13.07
N ILE A 368 -12.21 -0.74 13.66
CA ILE A 368 -10.75 -0.87 13.68
C ILE A 368 -10.40 -1.85 14.78
N HIS A 369 -9.85 -3.00 14.41
CA HIS A 369 -9.35 -3.95 15.39
C HIS A 369 -8.13 -3.37 16.11
N LEU A 370 -8.25 -3.21 17.44
CA LEU A 370 -7.16 -2.74 18.28
C LEU A 370 -6.25 -3.89 18.67
N ILE A 371 -6.82 -4.90 19.34
CA ILE A 371 -6.06 -5.97 20.00
C ILE A 371 -6.98 -7.16 20.33
N THR A 372 -6.46 -8.38 20.22
CA THR A 372 -7.09 -9.60 20.74
C THR A 372 -6.34 -10.03 22.00
N LEU A 373 -7.08 -10.34 23.06
CA LEU A 373 -6.57 -10.74 24.36
C LEU A 373 -7.00 -12.18 24.66
N GLY A 374 -6.12 -12.96 25.27
CA GLY A 374 -6.37 -14.38 25.58
C GLY A 374 -6.28 -14.71 27.06
N LYS A 375 -6.47 -16.01 27.37
CA LYS A 375 -6.30 -16.59 28.71
C LYS A 375 -5.05 -16.05 29.43
N GLY A 376 -5.21 -15.61 30.68
CA GLY A 376 -4.14 -15.05 31.52
C GLY A 376 -3.93 -13.54 31.37
N GLN A 377 -4.66 -12.88 30.47
CA GLN A 377 -4.61 -11.43 30.28
C GLN A 377 -5.83 -10.74 30.87
N PHE A 378 -5.78 -9.41 30.88
CA PHE A 378 -6.85 -8.57 31.39
C PHE A 378 -7.11 -7.36 30.48
N PHE A 379 -8.29 -6.76 30.67
CA PHE A 379 -8.76 -5.54 30.02
C PHE A 379 -9.75 -4.78 30.91
N GLY A 380 -10.14 -3.57 30.49
CA GLY A 380 -10.95 -2.65 31.30
C GLY A 380 -10.10 -1.86 32.31
N GLU A 381 -8.77 -1.98 32.23
CA GLU A 381 -7.82 -1.39 33.16
C GLU A 381 -7.87 0.14 33.16
N LEU A 382 -8.13 0.77 32.00
CA LEU A 382 -8.18 2.22 31.92
C LEU A 382 -9.35 2.77 32.74
N SER A 383 -10.57 2.31 32.44
CA SER A 383 -11.78 2.68 33.18
C SER A 383 -11.70 2.32 34.66
N PHE A 384 -11.11 1.16 34.98
CA PHE A 384 -10.82 0.77 36.37
C PHE A 384 -9.90 1.78 37.07
N LEU A 385 -8.86 2.30 36.40
CA LEU A 385 -7.88 3.21 36.99
C LEU A 385 -8.37 4.65 37.10
N ASP A 386 -8.92 5.22 36.02
CA ASP A 386 -9.21 6.65 35.87
C ASP A 386 -10.70 7.02 36.00
N ARG A 387 -11.59 6.02 36.10
CA ARG A 387 -13.05 6.17 36.17
C ARG A 387 -13.67 6.85 34.94
N GLN A 388 -13.02 6.77 33.79
CA GLN A 388 -13.57 7.22 32.51
C GLN A 388 -14.31 6.08 31.80
N PRO A 389 -15.25 6.40 30.89
CA PRO A 389 -15.93 5.40 30.07
C PRO A 389 -14.95 4.53 29.26
N HIS A 390 -15.38 3.32 28.91
CA HIS A 390 -14.54 2.39 28.14
C HIS A 390 -14.08 2.99 26.81
N SER A 391 -12.79 2.81 26.53
CA SER A 391 -12.13 3.39 25.35
C SER A 391 -12.28 2.57 24.06
N ALA A 392 -12.92 1.40 24.11
CA ALA A 392 -13.13 0.50 22.97
C ALA A 392 -14.40 -0.36 23.15
N ASP A 393 -14.86 -1.01 22.09
CA ASP A 393 -15.81 -2.12 22.19
C ASP A 393 -15.06 -3.42 22.53
N ALA A 394 -15.61 -4.24 23.43
CA ALA A 394 -15.09 -5.57 23.75
C ALA A 394 -16.08 -6.66 23.33
N HIS A 395 -15.63 -7.61 22.51
CA HIS A 395 -16.43 -8.75 22.04
C HIS A 395 -15.75 -10.08 22.36
N ALA A 396 -16.52 -11.10 22.71
CA ALA A 396 -16.04 -12.46 22.83
C ALA A 396 -15.67 -13.02 21.43
N ALA A 397 -14.42 -13.39 21.20
CA ALA A 397 -13.96 -13.98 19.92
C ALA A 397 -14.29 -15.48 19.84
N GLU A 398 -14.36 -16.14 20.99
CA GLU A 398 -14.80 -17.51 21.23
C GLU A 398 -15.65 -17.55 22.50
N ASP A 399 -15.99 -18.73 23.04
CA ASP A 399 -16.65 -18.78 24.35
C ASP A 399 -15.64 -18.36 25.44
N VAL A 400 -16.00 -17.34 26.23
CA VAL A 400 -15.10 -16.69 27.18
C VAL A 400 -15.62 -16.83 28.60
N GLU A 401 -14.72 -17.19 29.51
CA GLU A 401 -14.92 -17.06 30.95
C GLU A 401 -14.05 -15.91 31.47
N LEU A 402 -14.70 -14.93 32.07
CA LEU A 402 -14.07 -13.75 32.67
C LEU A 402 -14.20 -13.79 34.19
N ILE A 403 -13.21 -13.20 34.85
CA ILE A 403 -13.25 -12.88 36.27
C ILE A 403 -13.26 -11.35 36.38
N ALA A 404 -14.40 -10.80 36.79
CA ALA A 404 -14.58 -9.38 37.03
C ALA A 404 -14.20 -9.02 38.47
N VAL A 405 -13.29 -8.06 38.60
CA VAL A 405 -12.86 -7.47 39.87
C VAL A 405 -13.40 -6.05 39.90
N ASP A 406 -14.46 -5.80 40.67
CA ASP A 406 -14.96 -4.44 40.82
C ASP A 406 -14.03 -3.62 41.72
N ARG A 407 -13.83 -2.34 41.39
CA ARG A 407 -12.94 -1.47 42.14
C ARG A 407 -13.39 -1.26 43.60
N GLN A 408 -14.68 -1.10 43.83
CA GLN A 408 -15.20 -0.85 45.18
C GLN A 408 -15.13 -2.13 46.01
N GLU A 409 -15.54 -3.26 45.42
CA GLU A 409 -15.46 -4.56 46.09
C GLU A 409 -14.02 -4.97 46.38
N LEU A 410 -13.08 -4.66 45.49
CA LEU A 410 -11.65 -4.87 45.73
C LEU A 410 -11.14 -4.03 46.91
N ALA A 411 -11.56 -2.77 46.99
CA ALA A 411 -11.21 -1.89 48.10
C ALA A 411 -11.81 -2.39 49.42
N ASP A 412 -13.05 -2.86 49.41
CA ASP A 412 -13.74 -3.39 50.58
C ASP A 412 -13.14 -4.73 51.04
N ALA A 413 -12.71 -5.59 50.11
CA ALA A 413 -12.16 -6.91 50.40
C ALA A 413 -10.73 -6.89 50.93
N ILE A 414 -9.92 -5.92 50.47
CA ILE A 414 -8.53 -5.76 50.88
C ILE A 414 -8.41 -4.81 52.10
N GLY A 415 -9.44 -3.99 52.37
CA GLY A 415 -9.48 -3.06 53.49
C GLY A 415 -8.43 -1.96 53.40
N ASP A 416 -8.01 -1.40 54.54
CA ASP A 416 -6.97 -0.35 54.64
C ASP A 416 -5.54 -0.83 54.30
N ASP A 417 -5.37 -2.07 53.79
CA ASP A 417 -4.04 -2.58 53.39
C ASP A 417 -3.56 -1.90 52.11
N THR A 418 -3.02 -0.70 52.32
CA THR A 418 -2.48 0.18 51.30
C THR A 418 -1.35 -0.49 50.50
N LYS A 419 -0.67 -1.50 51.06
CA LYS A 419 0.43 -2.19 50.39
C LYS A 419 -0.07 -3.06 49.25
N VAL A 420 -1.15 -3.80 49.47
CA VAL A 420 -1.71 -4.71 48.45
C VAL A 420 -2.27 -3.92 47.27
N MET A 421 -3.04 -2.86 47.55
CA MET A 421 -3.51 -1.98 46.47
C MET A 421 -2.35 -1.34 45.71
N MET A 422 -1.29 -0.87 46.39
CA MET A 422 -0.10 -0.35 45.72
C MET A 422 0.58 -1.38 44.81
N LEU A 423 0.65 -2.65 45.22
CA LEU A 423 1.21 -3.72 44.39
C LEU A 423 0.38 -3.96 43.13
N ILE A 424 -0.94 -4.02 43.25
CA ILE A 424 -1.86 -4.20 42.11
C ILE A 424 -1.76 -3.00 41.16
N PHE A 425 -1.83 -1.76 41.67
CA PHE A 425 -1.68 -0.55 40.85
C PHE A 425 -0.30 -0.48 40.17
N ARG A 426 0.78 -0.90 40.86
CA ARG A 426 2.13 -0.97 40.27
C ARG A 426 2.16 -1.96 39.11
N LYS A 427 1.60 -3.16 39.28
CA LYS A 427 1.56 -4.20 38.24
C LYS A 427 0.68 -3.78 37.05
N LEU A 428 -0.47 -3.14 37.29
CA LEU A 428 -1.28 -2.52 36.24
C LEU A 428 -0.47 -1.45 35.48
N GLY A 429 0.21 -0.56 36.20
CA GLY A 429 1.03 0.49 35.60
C GLY A 429 2.17 -0.07 34.74
N LEU A 430 2.84 -1.12 35.19
CA LEU A 430 3.88 -1.80 34.42
C LEU A 430 3.32 -2.46 33.16
N ALA A 431 2.17 -3.14 33.27
CA ALA A 431 1.52 -3.76 32.12
C ALA A 431 1.05 -2.73 31.08
N ILE A 432 0.50 -1.60 31.51
CA ILE A 432 0.10 -0.49 30.62
C ILE A 432 1.34 0.12 29.96
N ALA A 433 2.41 0.36 30.72
CA ALA A 433 3.66 0.90 30.16
C ALA A 433 4.25 -0.03 29.10
N ASP A 434 4.18 -1.35 29.31
CA ASP A 434 4.64 -2.33 28.34
C ASP A 434 3.79 -2.33 27.07
N ARG A 435 2.45 -2.32 27.20
CA ARG A 435 1.52 -2.19 26.07
C ARG A 435 1.72 -0.90 25.29
N LEU A 436 1.97 0.22 25.99
CA LEU A 436 2.21 1.52 25.35
C LEU A 436 3.53 1.52 24.58
N ARG A 437 4.60 0.92 25.12
CA ARG A 437 5.87 0.76 24.40
C ARG A 437 5.69 -0.08 23.13
N HIS A 438 4.96 -1.19 23.23
CA HIS A 438 4.63 -2.00 22.06
C HIS A 438 3.84 -1.22 21.00
N SER A 439 2.79 -0.51 21.40
CA SER A 439 2.01 0.32 20.47
C SER A 439 2.83 1.45 19.85
N ASN A 440 3.72 2.10 20.61
CA ASN A 440 4.62 3.13 20.07
C ASN A 440 5.65 2.57 19.07
N SER A 441 6.19 1.37 19.33
CA SER A 441 7.08 0.70 18.38
C SER A 441 6.35 0.40 17.06
N GLU A 442 5.11 -0.07 17.13
CA GLU A 442 4.29 -0.28 15.93
C GLU A 442 4.03 1.03 15.17
N ILE A 443 3.69 2.12 15.86
CA ILE A 443 3.46 3.43 15.22
C ILE A 443 4.74 3.94 14.56
N ARG A 444 5.91 3.72 15.17
CA ARG A 444 7.20 4.12 14.60
C ARG A 444 7.49 3.36 13.30
N GLU A 445 7.27 2.04 13.30
CA GLU A 445 7.38 1.22 12.10
C GLU A 445 6.38 1.60 11.01
N LEU A 446 5.23 2.19 11.37
CA LEU A 446 4.24 2.71 10.41
C LEU A 446 4.57 4.11 9.87
N LYS A 447 5.34 4.93 10.60
CA LYS A 447 5.74 6.28 10.17
C LYS A 447 7.05 6.32 9.39
N ASP A 448 7.89 5.31 9.55
CA ASP A 448 9.07 5.09 8.71
C ASP A 448 8.70 4.39 7.36
N LEU A 449 7.40 4.31 7.02
CA LEU A 449 6.80 3.88 5.73
C LEU A 449 6.47 5.05 4.83
#